data_AF-A0A937PDM7-F1
#
_entry.id   AF-A0A937PDM7-F1
#
_cell.length_a   1.000
_cell.length_b   1.000
_cell.length_c   1.000
_cell.angle_alpha   90.00
_cell.angle_beta   90.00
_cell.angle_gamma   90.00
#
_symmetry.space_group_name_H-M   'P 1'
#
loop_
_entity.id
_entity.type
_entity.pdbx_description
1 polymer ?
#
loop_
_entity_poly.entity_id
_entity_poly.type
_entity_poly.pdbx_seq_one_letter_code
_entity_poly.pdbx_strand_id
1 'polypeptide(L)' 'MKRLDENEEDYLSSETLFSSFKTAVMNNSPNVPQFGTIQNVGDEGGDFIFIRRQ' A
#
# COMPACT_ATOMS: atom_id res chain seq x y z
N MET A 1 5.19 8.98 -1.18
CA MET A 1 5.60 9.92 -2.23
C MET A 1 6.69 9.32 -3.08
N LYS A 2 7.96 9.24 -2.64
CA LYS A 2 9.08 8.70 -3.45
C LYS A 2 8.76 7.47 -4.33
N ARG A 3 8.17 6.41 -3.77
CA ARG A 3 7.83 5.17 -4.49
C ARG A 3 6.69 5.29 -5.52
N LEU A 4 5.83 6.30 -5.39
CA LEU A 4 4.81 6.65 -6.38
C LEU A 4 5.39 7.58 -7.44
N ASP A 5 6.24 8.53 -7.03
CA ASP A 5 6.84 9.54 -7.91
C ASP A 5 7.92 8.96 -8.83
N GLU A 6 8.66 7.97 -8.36
CA GLU A 6 9.72 7.26 -9.10
C GLU A 6 9.21 5.98 -9.79
N ASN A 7 7.91 5.71 -9.74
CA ASN A 7 7.34 4.49 -10.31
C ASN A 7 7.29 4.56 -11.84
N GLU A 8 8.04 3.67 -12.51
CA GLU A 8 8.01 3.53 -13.97
C GLU A 8 7.00 2.49 -14.46
N GLU A 9 6.39 1.73 -13.54
CA GLU A 9 5.39 0.71 -13.87
C GLU A 9 4.09 1.35 -14.37
N ASP A 10 3.49 0.79 -15.43
CA ASP A 10 2.21 1.27 -15.95
C ASP A 10 1.04 1.01 -14.98
N TYR A 11 1.16 -0.05 -14.19
CA TYR A 11 0.19 -0.46 -13.18
C TYR A 11 0.90 -0.78 -11.87
N LEU A 12 0.47 -0.14 -10.79
CA LEU A 12 0.97 -0.42 -9.45
C LEU A 12 -0.19 -0.73 -8.52
N SER A 13 -0.16 -1.88 -7.87
CA SER A 13 -1.21 -2.29 -6.92
C SER A 13 -0.98 -1.69 -5.53
N SER A 14 -2.05 -1.47 -4.77
CA SER A 14 -1.95 -0.91 -3.41
C SER A 14 -1.25 -1.87 -2.45
N GLU A 15 -1.43 -3.18 -2.63
CA GLU A 15 -0.71 -4.21 -1.90
C GLU A 15 0.81 -4.12 -2.15
N THR A 16 1.20 -3.98 -3.42
CA THR A 16 2.61 -3.85 -3.82
C THR A 16 3.22 -2.59 -3.24
N LEU A 17 2.51 -1.47 -3.34
CA LEU A 17 2.93 -0.19 -2.78
C LEU A 17 3.11 -0.28 -1.26
N PHE A 18 2.13 -0.79 -0.53
CA PHE A 18 2.19 -0.95 0.92
C PHE A 18 3.36 -1.86 1.35
N SER A 19 3.50 -3.01 0.71
CA SER A 19 4.55 -3.97 1.02
C SER A 19 5.95 -3.37 0.82
N SER A 20 6.12 -2.48 -0.14
CA SER A 20 7.42 -1.86 -0.46
C SER A 20 8.03 -1.05 0.68
N PHE A 21 7.23 -0.47 1.57
CA PHE A 21 7.71 0.33 2.71
C PHE A 21 7.35 -0.25 4.07
N LYS A 22 6.49 -1.29 4.14
CA LYS A 22 6.06 -1.93 5.39
C LYS A 22 7.24 -2.29 6.29
N THR A 23 8.20 -3.06 5.78
CA THR A 23 9.37 -3.51 6.57
C THR A 23 10.21 -2.34 7.07
N ALA A 24 10.42 -1.33 6.23
CA ALA A 24 11.20 -0.15 6.61
C ALA A 24 10.50 0.66 7.72
N VAL A 25 9.17 0.82 7.65
CA VAL A 25 8.39 1.50 8.70
C VAL A 25 8.42 0.70 10.00
N MET A 26 8.25 -0.63 9.93
CA MET A 26 8.34 -1.53 11.10
C MET A 26 9.69 -1.46 11.81
N ASN A 27 10.79 -1.39 11.06
CA ASN A 27 12.13 -1.37 11.65
C ASN A 27 12.52 -0.01 12.24
N ASN A 28 11.97 1.10 11.72
CA ASN A 28 12.42 2.45 12.07
C ASN A 28 11.45 3.21 13.00
N SER A 29 10.30 2.63 13.35
CA SER A 29 9.32 3.26 14.23
C SER A 29 8.99 2.34 15.39
N PRO A 30 9.00 2.82 16.65
CA PRO A 30 8.40 2.08 17.75
C PRO A 30 6.88 2.02 17.50
N ASN A 31 6.42 0.92 16.91
CA ASN A 31 5.01 0.69 16.62
C ASN A 31 4.54 -0.62 17.24
N VAL A 32 3.31 -0.61 17.74
CA VAL A 32 2.58 -1.82 18.12
C VAL A 32 1.57 -2.04 17.00
N PRO A 33 1.77 -3.01 16.10
CA PRO A 33 0.82 -3.31 15.04
C PRO A 33 -0.52 -3.69 15.66
N GLN A 34 -1.58 -2.99 15.28
CA GLN A 34 -2.94 -3.37 15.64
C GLN A 34 -3.57 -4.02 14.42
N PHE A 35 -3.91 -5.29 14.56
CA PHE A 35 -4.65 -6.03 13.54
C PHE A 35 -6.12 -6.08 13.98
N GLY A 36 -7.00 -5.64 13.11
CA GLY A 36 -8.44 -5.70 13.33
C GLY A 36 -9.16 -5.78 12.00
N THR A 37 -10.23 -6.57 11.95
CA THR A 37 -11.10 -6.60 10.77
C THR A 37 -11.86 -5.29 10.71
N ILE A 38 -11.70 -4.53 9.63
CA ILE A 38 -12.50 -3.34 9.40
C ILE A 38 -13.87 -3.80 8.89
N GLN A 39 -14.88 -3.70 9.73
CA GLN A 39 -16.26 -4.09 9.40
C GLN A 39 -16.94 -2.99 8.57
N ASN A 40 -17.91 -3.36 7.73
CA ASN A 40 -18.74 -2.42 6.93
C ASN A 40 -17.99 -1.58 5.89
N VAL A 41 -16.82 -2.04 5.41
CA VAL A 41 -16.08 -1.33 4.34
C VAL A 41 -16.60 -1.61 2.92
N GLY A 42 -17.66 -2.42 2.77
CA GLY A 42 -18.12 -2.87 1.45
C GLY A 42 -17.06 -3.77 0.83
N ASP A 43 -16.93 -4.98 1.35
CA ASP A 43 -15.86 -5.92 0.97
C ASP A 43 -16.11 -6.43 -0.47
N GLU A 44 -15.64 -5.68 -1.45
CA GLU A 44 -15.73 -6.01 -2.88
C GLU A 44 -14.57 -6.92 -3.34
N GLY A 45 -13.65 -7.30 -2.43
CA GLY A 45 -12.55 -8.22 -2.72
C GLY A 45 -11.55 -7.74 -3.78
N GLY A 46 -11.54 -6.44 -4.08
CA GLY A 46 -10.68 -5.82 -5.11
C GLY A 46 -9.41 -5.19 -4.53
N ASP A 47 -8.35 -5.13 -5.35
CA ASP A 47 -7.17 -4.31 -5.09
C ASP A 47 -7.27 -2.99 -5.85
N PHE A 48 -6.78 -1.90 -5.25
CA PHE A 48 -6.67 -0.62 -5.93
C PHE A 48 -5.44 -0.62 -6.84
N ILE A 49 -5.65 -0.31 -8.12
CA ILE A 49 -4.58 -0.21 -9.12
C ILE A 49 -4.36 1.26 -9.49
N PHE A 50 -3.16 1.76 -9.23
CA PHE A 50 -2.68 3.05 -9.71
C PHE A 50 -2.22 2.91 -11.16
N ILE A 51 -2.73 3.78 -12.03
CA ILE A 51 -2.36 3.83 -13.45
C ILE A 51 -1.47 5.05 -13.68
N ARG A 52 -0.30 4.82 -14.28
CA ARG A 52 0.60 5.92 -14.65
C ARG A 52 -0.02 6.75 -15.77
N ARG A 53 -0.18 8.06 -15.53
CA ARG A 53 -0.64 9.02 -16.55
C ARG A 53 0.59 9.56 -17.28
N GLN A 54 0.56 9.55 -18.61
CA GLN A 54 1.54 10.22 -19.47
C GLN A 54 1.26 11.72 -19.55
#